data_AF-E9T6Z8-F1
#
_entry.id   AF-E9T6Z8-F1
#
_cell.length_a   1.000
_cell.length_b   1.000
_cell.length_c   1.000
_cell.angle_alpha   90.00
_cell.angle_beta   90.00
_cell.angle_gamma   90.00
#
_symmetry.space_group_name_H-M   'P 1'
#
loop_
_entity.id
_entity.type
_entity.pdbx_description
1 polymer ?
#
loop_
_entity_poly.entity_id
_entity_poly.type
_entity_poly.pdbx_seq_one_letter_code
_entity_poly.pdbx_strand_id
1 'polypeptide(L)'
;MGSDQDRATVRSRLVTASETAVPRTAAESHSDGSAFDAADERAPGWLFERGDASEQDEPTSFSPRSRLALGRRGAAVLVLAGLIAAGVAGVAVWRDRPTAQAVPPLPVVEVREPEAVGDEDAGLPAPAVEAEPVGDAQLVVSVVGLVNQAGLVRLPPGSRVADALAAAGGPRPGADVLGLNMAERVDDGDQILVGAMPPDGGPTTVGSARVGPGAAPGSAAGGGGKAAGKVNLNTAGEGELDALPGVGPVTAAAIVSWRQSNGKFTDVEQLGEVDGIGPARLAKLRDLVTL
;
A
#
# COMPACT_ATOMS: atom_id res chain seq x y z
N MET A 1 -26.67 29.21 24.10
CA MET A 1 -28.05 28.72 23.94
C MET A 1 -28.66 29.36 22.70
N GLY A 2 -28.64 28.66 21.56
CA GLY A 2 -29.33 29.06 20.33
C GLY A 2 -30.64 28.30 20.22
N SER A 3 -31.74 29.04 20.19
CA SER A 3 -33.12 28.61 20.36
C SER A 3 -33.61 27.65 19.27
N ASP A 4 -34.36 26.62 19.69
CA ASP A 4 -35.07 25.63 18.86
C ASP A 4 -35.96 26.20 17.73
N GLN A 5 -36.24 27.51 17.76
CA GLN A 5 -37.03 28.19 16.73
C GLN A 5 -36.32 28.27 15.36
N ASP A 6 -34.98 28.31 15.32
CA ASP A 6 -34.25 28.39 14.05
C ASP A 6 -34.27 27.07 13.27
N ARG A 7 -34.41 25.93 13.98
CA ARG A 7 -34.47 24.59 13.36
C ARG A 7 -35.85 24.25 12.79
N ALA A 8 -36.91 24.92 13.22
CA ALA A 8 -38.27 24.72 12.70
C ALA A 8 -38.48 25.45 11.36
N THR A 9 -37.88 26.62 11.19
CA THR A 9 -38.06 27.46 9.99
C THR A 9 -37.37 26.89 8.74
N VAL A 10 -36.31 26.10 8.90
CA VAL A 10 -35.61 25.46 7.77
C VAL A 10 -36.36 24.22 7.25
N ARG A 11 -37.07 23.49 8.13
CA ARG A 11 -37.83 22.29 7.72
C ARG A 11 -39.10 22.61 6.93
N SER A 12 -39.71 23.78 7.11
CA SER A 12 -40.93 24.15 6.37
C SER A 12 -40.68 24.55 4.91
N ARG A 13 -39.42 24.86 4.52
CA ARG A 13 -39.09 25.23 3.14
C ARG A 13 -38.74 24.06 2.22
N LEU A 14 -38.52 22.85 2.75
CA LEU A 14 -38.20 21.66 1.95
C LEU A 14 -39.42 20.81 1.58
N VAL A 15 -40.60 21.06 2.16
CA VAL A 15 -41.82 20.28 1.87
C VAL A 15 -42.71 20.94 0.81
N THR A 16 -42.52 22.23 0.51
CA THR A 16 -43.36 22.96 -0.48
C THR A 16 -42.84 22.85 -1.93
N ALA A 17 -41.75 22.13 -2.19
CA ALA A 17 -41.18 22.01 -3.54
C ALA A 17 -41.50 20.69 -4.27
N SER A 18 -42.28 19.78 -3.67
CA SER A 18 -42.54 18.44 -4.23
C SER A 18 -43.95 18.23 -4.79
N GLU A 19 -44.77 19.27 -4.97
CA GLU A 19 -46.16 19.08 -5.42
C GLU A 19 -46.59 20.14 -6.43
N THR A 20 -46.55 19.78 -7.73
CA THR A 20 -47.28 20.31 -8.90
C THR A 20 -46.49 19.84 -10.14
N ALA A 21 -46.94 18.96 -11.06
CA ALA A 21 -48.24 18.89 -11.72
C ALA A 21 -48.51 17.51 -12.37
N VAL A 22 -49.80 17.18 -12.50
CA VAL A 22 -50.43 16.11 -13.32
C VAL A 22 -51.52 16.81 -14.15
N PRO A 23 -51.84 16.42 -15.41
CA PRO A 23 -52.95 15.48 -15.74
C PRO A 23 -52.64 14.58 -16.97
N ARG A 24 -52.95 13.27 -17.07
CA ARG A 24 -54.19 12.44 -17.04
C ARG A 24 -55.26 12.73 -18.12
N THR A 25 -55.28 11.88 -19.16
CA THR A 25 -56.41 11.42 -20.01
C THR A 25 -55.90 10.09 -20.65
N ALA A 26 -56.45 8.88 -20.56
CA ALA A 26 -57.79 8.25 -20.47
C ALA A 26 -58.42 7.87 -21.83
N ALA A 27 -58.79 6.57 -21.94
CA ALA A 27 -59.62 5.84 -22.93
C ALA A 27 -58.97 5.45 -24.28
N GLU A 28 -58.80 4.15 -24.63
CA GLU A 28 -59.82 3.20 -25.17
C GLU A 28 -60.40 3.70 -26.52
N SER A 29 -60.61 2.96 -27.61
CA SER A 29 -60.62 1.54 -27.96
C SER A 29 -60.85 1.42 -29.49
N HIS A 30 -60.42 0.32 -30.10
CA HIS A 30 -61.02 -0.45 -31.22
C HIS A 30 -61.52 0.18 -32.54
N SER A 31 -61.38 -0.65 -33.60
CA SER A 31 -62.03 -0.63 -34.94
C SER A 31 -61.50 0.41 -35.94
N ASP A 32 -61.48 0.20 -37.26
CA ASP A 32 -61.63 -0.94 -38.17
C ASP A 32 -61.24 -0.37 -39.56
N GLY A 33 -60.90 -1.23 -40.51
CA GLY A 33 -61.28 -1.04 -41.91
C GLY A 33 -60.66 0.07 -42.76
N SER A 34 -59.74 -0.38 -43.63
CA SER A 34 -59.74 -0.12 -45.09
C SER A 34 -58.96 1.06 -45.68
N ALA A 35 -58.02 0.64 -46.54
CA ALA A 35 -57.79 1.05 -47.93
C ALA A 35 -57.34 2.49 -48.24
N PHE A 36 -56.14 2.59 -48.83
CA PHE A 36 -55.73 3.38 -50.03
C PHE A 36 -54.19 3.26 -50.08
N ASP A 37 -53.64 2.31 -50.84
CA ASP A 37 -53.24 2.38 -52.25
C ASP A 37 -52.05 3.32 -52.56
N ALA A 38 -51.11 2.72 -53.30
CA ALA A 38 -50.02 3.28 -54.09
C ALA A 38 -48.75 3.88 -53.42
N ALA A 39 -47.68 3.08 -53.56
CA ALA A 39 -46.41 3.44 -54.19
C ALA A 39 -45.18 3.74 -53.29
N ASP A 40 -44.27 2.75 -53.36
CA ASP A 40 -42.82 2.87 -53.58
C ASP A 40 -41.94 3.45 -52.46
N GLU A 41 -41.16 2.58 -51.81
CA GLU A 41 -39.70 2.52 -52.03
C GLU A 41 -39.00 1.56 -51.02
N ARG A 42 -38.47 0.46 -51.59
CA ARG A 42 -37.25 -0.29 -51.21
C ARG A 42 -37.00 -0.69 -49.74
N ALA A 43 -37.34 -1.94 -49.40
CA ALA A 43 -36.70 -2.72 -48.35
C ALA A 43 -35.85 -3.86 -48.97
N PRO A 44 -34.55 -4.02 -48.65
CA PRO A 44 -33.71 -5.07 -49.24
C PRO A 44 -33.84 -6.43 -48.52
N GLY A 45 -34.49 -7.39 -49.17
CA GLY A 45 -33.88 -8.61 -49.74
C GLY A 45 -33.14 -9.67 -48.89
N TRP A 46 -33.11 -9.65 -47.55
CA TRP A 46 -32.35 -10.67 -46.78
C TRP A 46 -33.18 -11.61 -45.89
N LEU A 47 -34.52 -11.51 -45.90
CA LEU A 47 -35.35 -12.24 -44.92
C LEU A 47 -35.91 -13.59 -45.40
N PHE A 48 -35.78 -13.97 -46.67
CA PHE A 48 -36.29 -15.27 -47.13
C PHE A 48 -35.42 -15.80 -48.27
N GLU A 49 -34.63 -16.84 -48.01
CA GLU A 49 -34.57 -18.01 -48.90
C GLU A 49 -33.86 -19.14 -48.13
N ARG A 50 -34.56 -20.27 -48.00
CA ARG A 50 -34.02 -21.52 -47.48
C ARG A 50 -34.05 -22.52 -48.63
N GLY A 51 -32.88 -22.79 -49.20
CA GLY A 51 -32.49 -24.09 -49.75
C GLY A 51 -32.79 -24.38 -51.21
N ASP A 52 -31.73 -24.50 -52.01
CA ASP A 52 -31.46 -25.65 -52.87
C ASP A 52 -29.96 -25.77 -53.17
N ALA A 53 -29.56 -26.98 -53.52
CA ALA A 53 -28.21 -27.50 -53.49
C ALA A 53 -27.54 -27.43 -54.87
N SER A 54 -26.21 -27.24 -54.88
CA SER A 54 -25.35 -27.95 -55.82
C SER A 54 -23.96 -28.14 -55.22
N GLU A 55 -23.54 -29.39 -55.29
CA GLU A 55 -22.31 -29.98 -54.77
C GLU A 55 -21.04 -29.34 -55.36
N GLN A 56 -20.08 -29.03 -54.47
CA GLN A 56 -18.66 -29.27 -54.75
C GLN A 56 -18.04 -29.93 -53.52
N ASP A 57 -17.45 -31.11 -53.79
CA ASP A 57 -16.54 -31.93 -53.00
C ASP A 57 -15.92 -31.29 -51.73
N GLU A 58 -16.30 -31.85 -50.58
CA GLU A 58 -15.45 -32.58 -49.60
C GLU A 58 -14.07 -31.98 -49.17
N PRO A 59 -13.52 -32.35 -48.00
CA PRO A 59 -14.14 -32.43 -46.67
C PRO A 59 -13.18 -32.02 -45.52
N THR A 60 -13.71 -32.11 -44.31
CA THR A 60 -13.00 -32.48 -43.07
C THR A 60 -12.25 -31.42 -42.25
N SER A 61 -12.94 -31.05 -41.18
CA SER A 61 -12.46 -31.14 -39.80
C SER A 61 -11.23 -30.31 -39.40
N PHE A 62 -11.52 -29.19 -38.74
CA PHE A 62 -10.66 -28.74 -37.65
C PHE A 62 -10.59 -29.82 -36.57
N SER A 63 -9.45 -30.50 -36.47
CA SER A 63 -8.95 -31.12 -35.24
C SER A 63 -7.47 -31.49 -35.42
N PRO A 64 -6.64 -31.53 -34.35
CA PRO A 64 -7.04 -31.50 -32.95
C PRO A 64 -6.25 -30.48 -32.11
N ARG A 65 -6.85 -30.12 -30.96
CA ARG A 65 -6.10 -29.80 -29.75
C ARG A 65 -4.99 -30.86 -29.61
N SER A 66 -3.74 -30.44 -29.52
CA SER A 66 -2.63 -31.33 -29.16
C SER A 66 -2.85 -31.83 -27.74
N ARG A 67 -3.73 -32.82 -27.57
CA ARG A 67 -3.68 -33.73 -26.44
C ARG A 67 -2.39 -34.51 -26.68
N LEU A 68 -1.27 -34.00 -26.18
CA LEU A 68 -0.12 -34.86 -25.91
C LEU A 68 -0.67 -35.92 -24.96
N ALA A 69 -1.05 -37.07 -25.53
CA ALA A 69 -1.23 -38.28 -24.78
C ALA A 69 0.17 -38.65 -24.29
N LEU A 70 0.59 -37.97 -23.23
CA LEU A 70 1.81 -38.25 -22.52
C LEU A 70 1.58 -39.60 -21.86
N GLY A 71 1.81 -40.67 -22.62
CA GLY A 71 1.74 -42.02 -22.10
C GLY A 71 2.64 -42.13 -20.87
N ARG A 72 2.48 -43.20 -20.09
CA ARG A 72 3.24 -43.43 -18.84
C ARG A 72 4.75 -43.20 -18.99
N ARG A 73 5.30 -43.41 -20.19
CA ARG A 73 6.70 -43.13 -20.56
C ARG A 73 7.05 -41.64 -20.66
N GLY A 74 6.19 -40.80 -21.23
CA GLY A 74 6.44 -39.35 -21.31
C GLY A 74 6.27 -38.66 -19.95
N ALA A 75 5.30 -39.10 -19.14
CA ALA A 75 5.18 -38.65 -17.75
C ALA A 75 6.43 -39.04 -16.92
N ALA A 76 6.97 -40.25 -17.12
CA ALA A 76 8.19 -40.68 -16.46
C ALA A 76 9.42 -39.82 -16.84
N VAL A 77 9.53 -39.40 -18.10
CA VAL A 77 10.62 -38.50 -18.55
C VAL A 77 10.52 -37.12 -17.90
N LEU A 78 9.32 -36.55 -17.77
CA LEU A 78 9.14 -35.27 -17.09
C LEU A 78 9.42 -35.34 -15.59
N VAL A 79 9.01 -36.43 -14.94
CA VAL A 79 9.34 -36.66 -13.52
C VAL A 79 10.85 -36.79 -13.35
N LEU A 80 11.53 -37.55 -14.22
CA LEU A 80 12.99 -37.68 -14.19
C LEU A 80 13.69 -36.33 -14.41
N ALA A 81 13.24 -35.54 -15.39
CA ALA A 81 13.79 -34.21 -15.65
C ALA A 81 13.58 -33.26 -14.45
N GLY A 82 12.41 -33.31 -13.82
CA GLY A 82 12.11 -32.55 -12.60
C GLY A 82 13.00 -32.96 -11.42
N LEU A 83 13.23 -34.26 -11.22
CA LEU A 83 14.12 -34.77 -10.18
C LEU A 83 15.57 -34.36 -10.41
N ILE A 84 16.04 -34.37 -11.67
CA ILE A 84 17.38 -33.89 -12.03
C ILE A 84 17.50 -32.39 -11.75
N ALA A 85 16.53 -31.58 -12.16
CA ALA A 85 16.52 -30.14 -11.90
C ALA A 85 16.51 -29.83 -10.39
N ALA A 86 15.70 -30.55 -9.61
CA ALA A 86 15.67 -30.43 -8.15
C ALA A 86 17.00 -30.83 -7.50
N GLY A 87 17.64 -31.89 -8.00
CA GLY A 87 18.97 -32.31 -7.55
C GLY A 87 20.05 -31.26 -7.83
N VAL A 88 20.05 -30.67 -9.03
CA VAL A 88 20.99 -29.61 -9.39
C VAL A 88 20.78 -28.36 -8.53
N ALA A 89 19.53 -27.95 -8.31
CA ALA A 89 19.21 -26.83 -7.43
C ALA A 89 19.65 -27.11 -5.98
N GLY A 90 19.42 -28.32 -5.48
CA GLY A 90 19.89 -28.73 -4.15
C GLY A 90 21.41 -28.70 -4.01
N VAL A 91 22.14 -29.15 -5.03
CA VAL A 91 23.61 -29.08 -5.05
C VAL A 91 24.11 -27.64 -5.13
N ALA A 92 23.44 -26.78 -5.89
CA ALA A 92 23.78 -25.35 -5.98
C ALA A 92 23.63 -24.66 -4.61
N VAL A 93 22.48 -24.87 -3.94
CA VAL A 93 22.22 -24.33 -2.60
C VAL A 93 23.18 -24.91 -1.55
N TRP A 94 23.58 -26.18 -1.67
CA TRP A 94 24.54 -26.79 -0.74
C TRP A 94 25.98 -26.27 -0.94
N ARG A 95 26.33 -25.85 -2.16
CA ARG A 95 27.65 -25.28 -2.48
C ARG A 95 27.75 -23.80 -2.11
N ASP A 96 26.66 -23.05 -2.17
CA ASP A 96 26.59 -21.70 -1.64
C ASP A 96 26.53 -21.73 -0.10
N ARG A 97 27.68 -22.00 0.52
CA ARG A 97 27.89 -21.65 1.92
C ARG A 97 28.35 -20.19 1.96
N PRO A 98 27.50 -19.23 2.36
CA PRO A 98 27.93 -17.85 2.52
C PRO A 98 29.01 -17.80 3.61
N THR A 99 30.26 -17.60 3.21
CA THR A 99 31.37 -17.42 4.14
C THR A 99 31.25 -16.02 4.72
N ALA A 100 30.91 -15.92 6.01
CA ALA A 100 30.95 -14.67 6.74
C ALA A 100 32.39 -14.15 6.74
N GLN A 101 32.66 -13.11 5.94
CA GLN A 101 33.94 -12.43 5.93
C GLN A 101 34.06 -11.69 7.27
N ALA A 102 34.95 -12.17 8.14
CA ALA A 102 35.21 -11.53 9.42
C ALA A 102 35.76 -10.12 9.20
N VAL A 103 35.01 -9.12 9.68
CA VAL A 103 35.41 -7.71 9.69
C VAL A 103 36.68 -7.59 10.54
N PRO A 104 37.78 -6.99 10.02
CA PRO A 104 38.99 -6.78 10.82
C PRO A 104 38.66 -5.91 12.04
N PRO A 105 39.14 -6.25 13.25
CA PRO A 105 38.81 -5.48 14.44
C PRO A 105 39.37 -4.06 14.32
N LEU A 106 38.48 -3.08 14.43
CA LEU A 106 38.83 -1.66 14.50
C LEU A 106 39.70 -1.40 15.75
N PRO A 107 40.67 -0.47 15.67
CA PRO A 107 41.52 -0.12 16.81
C PRO A 107 40.65 0.46 17.95
N VAL A 108 40.81 -0.10 19.14
CA VAL A 108 40.16 0.38 20.36
C VAL A 108 40.71 1.77 20.66
N VAL A 109 39.85 2.79 20.56
CA VAL A 109 40.14 4.12 21.11
C VAL A 109 40.01 4.00 22.62
N GLU A 110 41.15 4.03 23.33
CA GLU A 110 41.18 4.18 24.77
C GLU A 110 40.56 5.54 25.13
N VAL A 111 39.38 5.51 25.76
CA VAL A 111 38.80 6.68 26.41
C VAL A 111 39.64 6.97 27.63
N ARG A 112 40.52 7.98 27.54
CA ARG A 112 41.19 8.55 28.71
C ARG A 112 40.16 9.36 29.49
N GLU A 113 39.79 8.87 30.67
CA GLU A 113 39.02 9.64 31.65
C GLU A 113 39.77 10.94 31.99
N PRO A 114 39.10 12.10 32.01
CA PRO A 114 39.76 13.33 32.41
C PRO A 114 39.96 13.31 33.93
N GLU A 115 41.21 13.21 34.37
CA GLU A 115 41.60 13.59 35.72
C GLU A 115 41.19 15.05 35.96
N ALA A 116 40.34 15.25 36.97
CA ALA A 116 40.09 16.57 37.53
C ALA A 116 41.37 17.07 38.19
N VAL A 117 41.98 18.11 37.63
CA VAL A 117 43.06 18.86 38.27
C VAL A 117 42.67 20.33 38.35
N GLY A 118 42.50 20.76 39.60
CA GLY A 118 42.85 22.06 40.18
C GLY A 118 42.70 23.33 39.35
N ASP A 119 41.76 24.16 39.80
CA ASP A 119 41.85 25.63 39.84
C ASP A 119 43.29 26.08 40.17
N GLU A 120 44.01 26.77 39.27
CA GLU A 120 44.94 27.90 39.56
C GLU A 120 45.25 28.72 38.28
N ASP A 121 44.98 30.02 38.39
CA ASP A 121 45.42 31.21 37.66
C ASP A 121 46.64 31.14 36.71
N ALA A 122 46.48 31.66 35.48
CA ALA A 122 47.33 32.68 34.84
C ALA A 122 47.15 32.69 33.30
N GLY A 123 46.75 33.85 32.77
CA GLY A 123 46.42 34.04 31.36
C GLY A 123 47.60 33.89 30.39
N LEU A 124 47.33 33.19 29.28
CA LEU A 124 47.98 33.33 27.98
C LEU A 124 46.90 33.11 26.89
N PRO A 125 46.84 33.89 25.80
CA PRO A 125 45.89 33.64 24.74
C PRO A 125 46.29 32.35 24.00
N ALA A 126 45.42 31.34 24.02
CA ALA A 126 45.58 30.15 23.19
C ALA A 126 45.54 30.56 21.71
N PRO A 127 46.41 30.01 20.84
CA PRO A 127 46.35 30.29 19.42
C PRO A 127 45.00 29.81 18.88
N ALA A 128 44.35 30.65 18.07
CA ALA A 128 43.21 30.24 17.28
C ALA A 128 43.63 29.06 16.42
N VAL A 129 43.21 27.85 16.79
CA VAL A 129 43.30 26.69 15.93
C VAL A 129 42.23 26.95 14.86
N GLU A 130 42.67 27.47 13.71
CA GLU A 130 41.90 27.41 12.48
C GLU A 130 41.50 25.94 12.29
N ALA A 131 40.20 25.68 12.40
CA ALA A 131 39.64 24.37 12.09
C ALA A 131 39.86 24.14 10.59
N GLU A 132 40.89 23.34 10.27
CA GLU A 132 41.06 22.70 8.97
C GLU A 132 39.69 22.15 8.52
N PRO A 133 39.22 22.44 7.29
CA PRO A 133 37.90 22.01 6.86
C PRO A 133 37.85 20.48 6.94
N VAL A 134 37.00 19.96 7.82
CA VAL A 134 36.67 18.55 7.88
C VAL A 134 36.25 18.16 6.46
N GLY A 135 37.09 17.34 5.82
CA GLY A 135 36.99 17.05 4.39
C GLY A 135 35.58 16.64 3.97
N ASP A 136 35.26 16.96 2.71
CA ASP A 136 33.97 16.84 2.03
C ASP A 136 33.28 15.47 2.18
N ALA A 137 32.79 15.15 3.37
CA ALA A 137 32.02 13.94 3.64
C ALA A 137 30.64 14.10 3.01
N GLN A 138 30.54 13.79 1.72
CA GLN A 138 29.29 13.83 0.96
C GLN A 138 28.48 12.57 1.22
N LEU A 139 27.21 12.74 1.57
CA LEU A 139 26.21 11.69 1.66
C LEU A 139 25.72 11.35 0.26
N VAL A 140 25.58 10.06 -0.04
CA VAL A 140 25.01 9.54 -1.28
C VAL A 140 23.62 8.98 -0.99
N VAL A 141 22.61 9.56 -1.65
CA VAL A 141 21.19 9.24 -1.42
C VAL A 141 20.56 8.83 -2.74
N SER A 142 19.76 7.77 -2.74
CA SER A 142 19.03 7.30 -3.92
C SER A 142 17.64 7.91 -3.96
N VAL A 143 17.36 8.77 -4.93
CA VAL A 143 16.03 9.38 -5.12
C VAL A 143 15.32 8.72 -6.30
N VAL A 144 14.17 8.11 -6.06
CA VAL A 144 13.40 7.34 -7.05
C VAL A 144 11.93 7.74 -7.05
N GLY A 145 11.23 7.53 -8.17
CA GLY A 145 9.79 7.81 -8.29
C GLY A 145 9.45 9.09 -9.07
N LEU A 146 8.41 9.83 -8.63
CA LEU A 146 7.89 11.03 -9.29
C LEU A 146 8.73 12.29 -9.00
N VAL A 147 10.02 12.24 -9.35
CA VAL A 147 10.95 13.38 -9.35
C VAL A 147 11.43 13.70 -10.75
N ASN A 148 11.97 14.90 -10.99
CA ASN A 148 12.46 15.31 -12.32
C ASN A 148 13.70 14.51 -12.75
N GLN A 149 14.62 14.25 -11.82
CA GLN A 149 15.84 13.49 -12.06
C GLN A 149 15.98 12.38 -11.00
N ALA A 150 15.48 11.19 -11.31
CA ALA A 150 15.70 10.02 -10.46
C ALA A 150 17.14 9.53 -10.60
N GLY A 151 17.74 9.11 -9.49
CA GLY A 151 19.13 8.64 -9.44
C GLY A 151 19.80 8.92 -8.11
N LEU A 152 21.12 8.80 -8.10
CA LEU A 152 21.94 9.08 -6.94
C LEU A 152 22.25 10.57 -6.85
N VAL A 153 22.06 11.14 -5.66
CA VAL A 153 22.33 12.54 -5.34
C VAL A 153 23.40 12.61 -4.27
N ARG A 154 24.32 13.58 -4.40
CA ARG A 154 25.38 13.85 -3.42
C ARG A 154 25.05 15.09 -2.63
N LEU A 155 25.04 14.98 -1.31
CA LEU A 155 24.61 16.05 -0.41
C LEU A 155 25.64 16.26 0.72
N PRO A 156 25.79 17.49 1.23
CA PRO A 156 26.57 17.73 2.44
C PRO A 156 26.01 16.98 3.65
N PRO A 157 26.84 16.72 4.68
CA PRO A 157 26.37 16.07 5.89
C PRO A 157 25.35 16.95 6.62
N GLY A 158 24.29 16.34 7.14
CA GLY A 158 23.19 17.05 7.81
C GLY A 158 22.10 17.58 6.88
N SER A 159 22.17 17.29 5.58
CA SER A 159 21.11 17.58 4.60
C SER A 159 19.80 16.87 4.94
N ARG A 160 18.68 17.44 4.49
CA ARG A 160 17.33 16.94 4.74
C ARG A 160 16.68 16.36 3.48
N VAL A 161 15.56 15.68 3.65
CA VAL A 161 14.77 15.11 2.54
C VAL A 161 14.39 16.18 1.51
N ALA A 162 14.11 17.41 1.96
CA ALA A 162 13.88 18.56 1.08
C ALA A 162 15.07 18.86 0.15
N ASP A 163 16.30 18.83 0.69
CA ASP A 163 17.52 19.13 -0.05
C ASP A 163 17.81 18.03 -1.09
N ALA A 164 17.56 16.78 -0.72
CA ALA A 164 17.66 15.64 -1.62
C ALA A 164 16.67 15.74 -2.80
N LEU A 165 15.42 16.12 -2.54
CA LEU A 165 14.41 16.32 -3.58
C LEU A 165 14.77 17.51 -4.48
N ALA A 166 15.25 18.62 -3.90
CA ALA A 166 15.67 19.79 -4.66
C ALA A 166 16.85 19.47 -5.59
N ALA A 167 17.84 18.72 -5.10
CA ALA A 167 18.97 18.26 -5.89
C ALA A 167 18.60 17.20 -6.94
N ALA A 168 17.49 16.47 -6.77
CA ALA A 168 16.84 15.65 -7.79
C ALA A 168 15.98 16.46 -8.79
N GLY A 169 16.09 17.79 -8.78
CA GLY A 169 15.35 18.70 -9.65
C GLY A 169 13.91 18.97 -9.19
N GLY A 170 13.53 18.54 -7.99
CA GLY A 170 12.21 18.74 -7.41
C GLY A 170 11.18 17.66 -7.78
N PRO A 171 10.04 17.65 -7.05
CA PRO A 171 8.94 16.73 -7.32
C PRO A 171 8.22 17.07 -8.64
N ARG A 172 7.77 16.04 -9.37
CA ARG A 172 6.92 16.21 -10.56
C ARG A 172 5.46 16.55 -10.16
N PRO A 173 4.64 17.12 -11.07
CA PRO A 173 3.22 17.30 -10.82
C PRO A 173 2.54 15.98 -10.44
N GLY A 174 1.75 16.00 -9.37
CA GLY A 174 1.11 14.79 -8.83
C GLY A 174 2.03 13.88 -8.00
N ALA A 175 3.25 14.33 -7.67
CA ALA A 175 4.08 13.65 -6.68
C ALA A 175 3.51 13.82 -5.26
N ASP A 176 3.57 12.75 -4.47
CA ASP A 176 3.19 12.78 -3.05
C ASP A 176 4.33 13.33 -2.19
N VAL A 177 4.38 14.66 -2.03
CA VAL A 177 5.30 15.30 -1.09
C VAL A 177 4.76 15.29 0.35
N LEU A 178 3.46 15.09 0.54
CA LEU A 178 2.83 15.08 1.87
C LEU A 178 3.18 13.83 2.67
N GLY A 179 3.37 12.70 1.99
CA GLY A 179 3.84 11.45 2.59
C GLY A 179 5.29 11.48 3.08
N LEU A 180 6.08 12.51 2.72
CA LEU A 180 7.46 12.66 3.15
C LEU A 180 7.62 13.72 4.23
N ASN A 181 8.34 13.38 5.29
CA ASN A 181 8.83 14.37 6.23
C ASN A 181 10.00 15.14 5.60
N MET A 182 9.70 16.26 4.93
CA MET A 182 10.69 17.09 4.24
C MET A 182 11.78 17.64 5.17
N ALA A 183 11.48 17.76 6.47
CA ALA A 183 12.43 18.23 7.48
C ALA A 183 13.32 17.11 8.02
N GLU A 184 13.10 15.85 7.68
CA GLU A 184 13.89 14.77 8.25
C GLU A 184 15.31 14.76 7.67
N ARG A 185 16.30 14.47 8.52
CA ARG A 185 17.70 14.34 8.09
C ARG A 185 17.87 13.07 7.26
N VAL A 186 18.77 13.13 6.31
CA VAL A 186 19.10 12.01 5.43
C VAL A 186 20.48 11.51 5.80
N ASP A 187 20.63 10.19 5.81
CA ASP A 187 21.90 9.51 6.07
C ASP A 187 22.47 8.92 4.77
N ASP A 188 23.75 8.55 4.78
CA ASP A 188 24.40 7.94 3.62
C ASP A 188 23.78 6.57 3.32
N GLY A 189 23.44 6.32 2.06
CA GLY A 189 22.80 5.10 1.61
C GLY A 189 21.26 5.10 1.75
N ASP A 190 20.65 6.19 2.20
CA ASP A 190 19.19 6.31 2.24
C ASP A 190 18.57 6.26 0.84
N GLN A 191 17.38 5.67 0.74
CA GLN A 191 16.52 5.72 -0.43
C GLN A 191 15.26 6.52 -0.15
N ILE A 192 14.99 7.51 -1.01
CA ILE A 192 13.78 8.34 -0.98
C ILE A 192 12.93 7.95 -2.19
N LEU A 193 11.81 7.27 -1.92
CA LEU A 193 10.78 6.96 -2.91
C LEU A 193 9.72 8.05 -2.88
N VAL A 194 9.51 8.69 -4.02
CA VAL A 194 8.44 9.66 -4.23
C VAL A 194 7.30 8.99 -5.00
N GLY A 195 6.22 8.67 -4.28
CA GLY A 195 5.00 8.10 -4.82
C GLY A 195 4.13 9.12 -5.57
N ALA A 196 2.99 8.65 -6.07
CA ALA A 196 2.00 9.49 -6.73
C ALA A 196 0.89 9.85 -5.75
N MET A 197 0.52 11.12 -5.71
CA MET A 197 -0.65 11.61 -4.99
C MET A 197 -1.90 11.38 -5.86
N PRO A 198 -2.92 10.65 -5.36
CA PRO A 198 -4.18 10.50 -6.09
C PRO A 198 -4.88 11.86 -6.27
N PRO A 199 -5.41 12.16 -7.46
CA PRO A 199 -6.03 13.45 -7.76
C PRO A 199 -7.25 13.75 -6.88
N ASP A 200 -7.95 12.70 -6.43
CA ASP A 200 -9.19 12.81 -5.63
C ASP A 200 -8.96 12.66 -4.12
N GLY A 201 -7.69 12.66 -3.66
CA GLY A 201 -7.37 12.42 -2.24
C GLY A 201 -7.70 11.00 -1.74
N GLY A 202 -7.91 10.06 -2.66
CA GLY A 202 -8.11 8.64 -2.36
C GLY A 202 -6.87 7.96 -1.77
N PRO A 203 -6.96 6.69 -1.36
CA PRO A 203 -5.84 5.97 -0.76
C PRO A 203 -4.66 5.82 -1.73
N THR A 204 -3.46 6.20 -1.29
CA THR A 204 -2.21 6.04 -2.04
C THR A 204 -1.86 4.56 -2.21
N THR A 205 -1.82 4.07 -3.44
CA THR A 205 -1.41 2.68 -3.75
C THR A 205 0.10 2.48 -3.63
N VAL A 206 0.88 3.50 -3.97
CA VAL A 206 2.32 3.60 -3.73
C VAL A 206 2.58 4.97 -3.11
N GLY A 207 2.61 5.01 -1.77
CA GLY A 207 2.93 6.22 -1.02
C GLY A 207 4.41 6.55 -1.08
N SER A 208 4.74 7.80 -0.79
CA SER A 208 6.15 8.18 -0.64
C SER A 208 6.73 7.63 0.67
N ALA A 209 7.99 7.22 0.63
CA ALA A 209 8.68 6.64 1.79
C ALA A 209 10.18 6.92 1.75
N ARG A 210 10.78 7.03 2.92
CA ARG A 210 12.23 6.97 3.13
C ARG A 210 12.59 5.59 3.67
N VAL A 211 13.65 5.01 3.15
CA VAL A 211 14.13 3.68 3.53
C VAL A 211 15.62 3.80 3.83
N GLY A 212 15.97 3.58 5.09
CA GLY A 212 17.36 3.64 5.52
C GLY A 212 18.18 2.41 5.11
N PRO A 213 19.51 2.51 5.10
CA PRO A 213 20.39 1.38 4.81
C PRO A 213 20.15 0.24 5.82
N GLY A 214 19.88 -0.96 5.32
CA GLY A 214 19.58 -2.14 6.15
C GLY A 214 18.10 -2.42 6.39
N ALA A 215 17.19 -1.56 5.90
CA ALA A 215 15.77 -1.90 5.86
C ALA A 215 15.50 -2.96 4.78
N ALA A 216 14.81 -4.04 5.16
CA ALA A 216 14.53 -5.14 4.24
C ALA A 216 13.62 -4.69 3.07
N PRO A 217 13.95 -5.04 1.81
CA PRO A 217 13.12 -4.70 0.66
C PRO A 217 11.80 -5.47 0.76
N GLY A 218 10.71 -4.74 1.02
CA GLY A 218 9.38 -5.33 1.23
C GLY A 218 8.45 -4.55 2.17
N SER A 219 8.95 -3.57 2.93
CA SER A 219 8.11 -2.72 3.80
C SER A 219 7.45 -1.53 3.07
N ALA A 220 7.03 -1.72 1.82
CA ALA A 220 6.29 -0.73 1.04
C ALA A 220 4.94 -1.30 0.61
N ALA A 221 4.03 -1.50 1.56
CA ALA A 221 2.60 -1.67 1.31
C ALA A 221 1.80 -1.35 2.58
N GLY A 222 1.02 -0.27 2.53
CA GLY A 222 -0.06 0.02 3.47
C GLY A 222 0.36 0.74 4.75
N GLY A 223 -0.32 1.84 5.06
CA GLY A 223 0.02 2.74 6.15
C GLY A 223 0.06 2.10 7.54
N GLY A 224 0.84 2.72 8.43
CA GLY A 224 0.66 2.59 9.88
C GLY A 224 1.26 1.35 10.54
N GLY A 225 2.24 0.69 9.95
CA GLY A 225 2.99 -0.37 10.63
C GLY A 225 4.17 0.17 11.44
N LYS A 226 3.92 0.86 12.57
CA LYS A 226 4.96 1.03 13.60
C LYS A 226 5.46 -0.39 13.91
N ALA A 227 6.79 -0.59 13.86
CA ALA A 227 7.44 -1.86 14.17
C ALA A 227 6.68 -2.59 15.29
N ALA A 228 6.26 -3.83 15.01
CA ALA A 228 5.34 -4.64 15.82
C ALA A 228 5.81 -4.80 17.27
N GLY A 229 5.68 -3.72 18.04
CA GLY A 229 5.52 -3.76 19.48
C GLY A 229 4.11 -4.23 19.77
N LYS A 230 3.94 -4.90 20.90
CA LYS A 230 2.63 -5.34 21.36
C LYS A 230 1.66 -4.14 21.38
N VAL A 231 0.47 -4.31 20.81
CA VAL A 231 -0.58 -3.27 20.77
C VAL A 231 -1.19 -3.15 22.17
N ASN A 232 -1.18 -1.96 22.73
CA ASN A 232 -1.72 -1.72 24.06
C ASN A 232 -3.25 -1.58 24.00
N LEU A 233 -4.00 -2.50 24.59
CA LEU A 233 -5.47 -2.55 24.53
C LEU A 233 -6.14 -1.31 25.13
N ASN A 234 -5.53 -0.70 26.15
CA ASN A 234 -6.08 0.44 26.88
C ASN A 234 -5.80 1.79 26.24
N THR A 235 -4.87 1.87 25.30
CA THR A 235 -4.48 3.13 24.65
C THR A 235 -4.63 3.09 23.14
N ALA A 236 -4.66 1.90 22.54
CA ALA A 236 -4.80 1.73 21.11
C ALA A 236 -6.13 2.32 20.59
N GLY A 237 -6.02 2.98 19.43
CA GLY A 237 -7.17 3.46 18.66
C GLY A 237 -7.75 2.37 17.76
N GLU A 238 -8.93 2.63 17.17
CA GLU A 238 -9.63 1.65 16.32
C GLU A 238 -8.76 1.13 15.16
N GLY A 239 -8.01 2.03 14.50
CA GLY A 239 -7.12 1.64 13.39
C GLY A 239 -5.94 0.77 13.80
N GLU A 240 -5.42 0.93 15.02
CA GLU A 240 -4.33 0.08 15.54
C GLU A 240 -4.84 -1.31 15.95
N LEU A 241 -6.08 -1.38 16.44
CA LEU A 241 -6.75 -2.65 16.74
C LEU A 241 -7.15 -3.40 15.48
N ASP A 242 -7.58 -2.71 14.43
CA ASP A 242 -7.92 -3.29 13.11
C ASP A 242 -6.69 -3.88 12.40
N ALA A 243 -5.48 -3.40 12.72
CA ALA A 243 -4.24 -3.96 12.20
C ALA A 243 -3.90 -5.35 12.80
N LEU A 244 -4.60 -5.79 13.85
CA LEU A 244 -4.37 -7.09 14.48
C LEU A 244 -4.95 -8.24 13.64
N PRO A 245 -4.25 -9.38 13.54
CA PRO A 245 -4.67 -10.48 12.68
C PRO A 245 -6.01 -11.08 13.12
N GLY A 246 -7.04 -10.91 12.30
CA GLY A 246 -8.38 -11.42 12.56
C GLY A 246 -9.25 -10.50 13.44
N VAL A 247 -8.79 -9.29 13.73
CA VAL A 247 -9.61 -8.17 14.21
C VAL A 247 -9.95 -7.33 12.98
N GLY A 248 -11.23 -7.11 12.73
CA GLY A 248 -11.70 -6.22 11.67
C GLY A 248 -12.35 -4.97 12.26
N PRO A 249 -12.86 -4.03 11.43
CA PRO A 249 -13.38 -2.75 11.92
C PRO A 249 -14.52 -2.90 12.93
N VAL A 250 -15.36 -3.92 12.73
CA VAL A 250 -16.48 -4.24 13.63
C VAL A 250 -15.98 -4.71 14.99
N THR A 251 -14.96 -5.58 15.01
CA THR A 251 -14.39 -6.11 16.25
C THR A 251 -13.54 -5.05 16.96
N ALA A 252 -12.80 -4.22 16.22
CA ALA A 252 -12.08 -3.08 16.77
C ALA A 252 -13.02 -2.10 17.49
N ALA A 253 -14.15 -1.75 16.85
CA ALA A 253 -15.19 -0.93 17.46
C ALA A 253 -15.81 -1.60 18.70
N ALA A 254 -16.00 -2.93 18.68
CA ALA A 254 -16.49 -3.67 19.84
C ALA A 254 -15.51 -3.63 21.03
N ILE A 255 -14.20 -3.71 20.78
CA ILE A 255 -13.16 -3.58 21.83
C ILE A 255 -13.21 -2.18 22.47
N VAL A 256 -13.35 -1.13 21.65
CA VAL A 256 -13.47 0.25 22.15
C VAL A 256 -14.76 0.46 22.94
N SER A 257 -15.88 -0.08 22.45
CA SER A 257 -17.18 -0.03 23.14
C SER A 257 -17.14 -0.78 24.48
N TRP A 258 -16.49 -1.94 24.53
CA TRP A 258 -16.28 -2.70 25.75
C TRP A 258 -15.50 -1.88 26.78
N ARG A 259 -14.46 -1.13 26.34
CA ARG A 259 -13.70 -0.23 27.24
C ARG A 259 -14.53 0.90 27.82
N GLN A 260 -15.42 1.47 27.02
CA GLN A 260 -16.30 2.55 27.47
C GLN A 260 -17.33 2.05 28.49
N SER A 261 -17.77 0.79 28.36
CA SER A 261 -18.83 0.21 29.19
C SER A 261 -18.30 -0.48 30.45
N ASN A 262 -17.16 -1.17 30.36
CA ASN A 262 -16.58 -1.99 31.44
C ASN A 262 -15.33 -1.36 32.06
N GLY A 263 -14.74 -0.34 31.42
CA GLY A 263 -13.52 0.30 31.85
C GLY A 263 -12.26 -0.25 31.17
N LYS A 264 -11.10 -0.01 31.78
CA LYS A 264 -9.81 -0.47 31.23
C LYS A 264 -9.69 -1.99 31.34
N PHE A 265 -9.06 -2.61 30.33
CA PHE A 265 -8.64 -4.00 30.41
C PHE A 265 -7.57 -4.14 31.51
N THR A 266 -7.81 -5.06 32.43
CA THR A 266 -6.87 -5.43 33.51
C THR A 266 -6.14 -6.73 33.21
N ASP A 267 -6.67 -7.53 32.29
CA ASP A 267 -6.08 -8.78 31.85
C ASP A 267 -6.31 -8.95 30.34
N VAL A 268 -5.43 -9.68 29.66
CA VAL A 268 -5.58 -9.97 28.22
C VAL A 268 -6.79 -10.88 27.97
N GLU A 269 -7.18 -11.68 28.96
CA GLU A 269 -8.19 -12.73 28.79
C GLU A 269 -9.60 -12.14 28.69
N GLN A 270 -9.78 -10.90 29.19
CA GLN A 270 -10.99 -10.10 29.06
C GLN A 270 -11.33 -9.75 27.59
N LEU A 271 -10.38 -9.88 26.65
CA LEU A 271 -10.70 -9.82 25.22
C LEU A 271 -11.73 -10.87 24.82
N GLY A 272 -11.82 -12.01 25.52
CA GLY A 272 -12.80 -13.05 25.25
C GLY A 272 -14.24 -12.67 25.61
N GLU A 273 -14.43 -11.61 26.40
CA GLU A 273 -15.75 -11.06 26.73
C GLU A 273 -16.26 -10.07 25.67
N VAL A 274 -15.40 -9.68 24.72
CA VAL A 274 -15.75 -8.79 23.62
C VAL A 274 -16.47 -9.56 22.53
N ASP A 275 -17.59 -9.00 22.06
CA ASP A 275 -18.36 -9.59 20.97
C ASP A 275 -17.51 -9.74 19.69
N GLY A 276 -17.49 -10.95 19.15
CA GLY A 276 -16.68 -11.31 17.98
C GLY A 276 -15.25 -11.79 18.29
N ILE A 277 -14.80 -11.89 19.54
CA ILE A 277 -13.50 -12.49 19.88
C ILE A 277 -13.69 -13.88 20.50
N GLY A 278 -13.58 -14.92 19.66
CA GLY A 278 -13.59 -16.31 20.12
C GLY A 278 -12.23 -16.78 20.66
N PRO A 279 -12.18 -17.96 21.32
CA PRO A 279 -10.96 -18.51 21.90
C PRO A 279 -9.82 -18.70 20.88
N ALA A 280 -10.17 -19.03 19.64
CA ALA A 280 -9.21 -19.17 18.54
C ALA A 280 -8.56 -17.83 18.13
N ARG A 281 -9.29 -16.70 18.28
CA ARG A 281 -8.76 -15.37 18.00
C ARG A 281 -7.93 -14.88 19.18
N LEU A 282 -8.44 -15.03 20.40
CA LEU A 282 -7.73 -14.68 21.63
C LEU A 282 -6.34 -15.33 21.71
N ALA A 283 -6.24 -16.62 21.37
CA ALA A 283 -4.96 -17.34 21.34
C ALA A 283 -3.92 -16.74 20.38
N LYS A 284 -4.36 -16.12 19.28
CA LYS A 284 -3.48 -15.45 18.32
C LYS A 284 -3.12 -14.03 18.75
N LEU A 285 -4.03 -13.36 19.47
CA LEU A 285 -3.85 -11.97 19.90
C LEU A 285 -2.98 -11.86 21.15
N ARG A 286 -2.98 -12.84 22.06
CA ARG A 286 -2.22 -12.82 23.32
C ARG A 286 -0.74 -12.43 23.16
N ASP A 287 -0.11 -12.89 22.08
CA ASP A 287 1.32 -12.67 21.85
C ASP A 287 1.58 -11.28 21.23
N LEU A 288 0.54 -10.63 20.68
CA LEU A 288 0.58 -9.37 19.95
C LEU A 288 0.03 -8.17 20.73
N VAL A 289 -0.55 -8.39 21.92
CA VAL A 289 -1.19 -7.32 22.72
C VAL A 289 -0.56 -7.15 24.10
N THR A 290 -0.77 -5.98 24.71
CA THR A 290 -0.36 -5.60 26.05
C THR A 290 -1.42 -4.67 26.69
N LEU A 291 -1.26 -4.30 27.95
CA LEU A 291 -2.23 -3.50 28.73
C LEU A 291 -1.75 -2.08 28.96
#